data_AF-A0A2E2S110-F1
#
_entry.id   AF-A0A2E2S110-F1
#
_cell.length_a   1.000
_cell.length_b   1.000
_cell.length_c   1.000
_cell.angle_alpha   90.00
_cell.angle_beta   90.00
_cell.angle_gamma   90.00
#
_symmetry.space_group_name_H-M   'P 1'
#
loop_
_entity.id
_entity.type
_entity.pdbx_description
1 polymer ?
#
loop_
_entity_poly.entity_id
_entity_poly.type
_entity_poly.pdbx_seq_one_letter_code
_entity_poly.pdbx_strand_id
1 'polypeptide(L)' 'MRGMVLLGTFMNDKAPEALIRDPHGRIEKIGLGDKVGRQQVVAINPGLVVLMRNGATERLTMPRG' A
#
# COMPACT_ATOMS: atom_id res chain seq x y z
N MET A 1 -11.01 -3.30 5.40
CA MET A 1 -10.12 -3.01 6.55
C MET A 1 -10.46 -1.64 7.13
N ARG A 2 -10.40 -1.43 8.45
CA ARG A 2 -10.50 -0.08 9.03
C ARG A 2 -9.11 0.29 9.57
N GLY A 3 -8.57 1.42 9.15
CA GLY A 3 -7.38 2.03 9.77
C GLY A 3 -6.10 2.09 8.93
N MET A 4 -5.96 1.28 7.87
CA MET A 4 -4.82 1.43 6.97
C MET A 4 -5.10 2.55 5.97
N VAL A 5 -4.14 3.45 5.78
CA VAL A 5 -4.28 4.63 4.92
C VAL A 5 -3.07 4.76 4.02
N LEU A 6 -3.30 4.91 2.72
CA LEU A 6 -2.23 5.29 1.79
C LEU A 6 -1.97 6.79 1.93
N LEU A 7 -0.74 7.15 2.27
CA LEU A 7 -0.32 8.54 2.43
C LEU A 7 0.32 9.10 1.15
N GLY A 8 0.95 8.24 0.36
CA GLY A 8 1.58 8.64 -0.89
C GLY A 8 2.24 7.48 -1.64
N THR A 9 2.60 7.74 -2.88
CA THR A 9 3.29 6.79 -3.77
C THR A 9 4.46 7.48 -4.44
N PHE A 10 5.62 6.84 -4.43
CA PHE A 10 6.81 7.28 -5.13
C PHE A 10 6.99 6.40 -6.36
N MET A 11 6.72 6.98 -7.52
CA MET A 11 7.04 6.33 -8.79
C MET A 11 8.50 6.64 -9.09
N ASN A 12 9.34 5.60 -9.19
CA ASN A 12 10.69 5.73 -9.68
C ASN A 12 10.94 4.67 -10.76
N ASP A 13 11.98 4.88 -11.55
CA ASP A 13 12.27 4.12 -12.77
C ASP A 13 12.68 2.67 -12.48
N LYS A 14 12.99 2.34 -11.22
CA LYS A 14 13.58 1.05 -10.82
C LYS A 14 12.59 0.15 -10.06
N ALA A 15 11.94 0.69 -9.03
CA ALA A 15 11.00 -0.01 -8.17
C ALA A 15 10.07 0.99 -7.47
N PRO A 16 8.77 1.03 -7.81
CA PRO A 16 7.84 1.95 -7.14
C PRO A 16 7.70 1.62 -5.66
N GLU A 17 7.49 2.65 -4.85
CA GLU A 17 7.32 2.55 -3.39
C GLU A 17 6.07 3.31 -2.93
N ALA A 18 5.54 2.97 -1.77
CA ALA A 18 4.41 3.65 -1.17
C ALA A 18 4.62 3.90 0.32
N LEU A 19 4.03 4.98 0.82
CA LEU A 19 3.98 5.33 2.23
C LEU A 19 2.59 5.02 2.75
N ILE A 20 2.50 4.15 3.75
CA ILE A 20 1.24 3.79 4.40
C ILE A 20 1.29 4.16 5.87
N ARG A 21 0.11 4.42 6.44
CA ARG A 21 -0.10 4.39 7.88
C ARG A 21 -0.86 3.13 8.22
N ASP A 22 -0.32 2.32 9.13
CA ASP A 22 -0.99 1.14 9.63
C ASP A 22 -2.12 1.49 10.62
N PRO A 23 -2.96 0.53 11.03
CA PRO A 23 -4.01 0.76 12.03
C PRO A 23 -3.49 1.17 13.42
N HIS A 24 -2.21 0.98 13.73
CA HIS A 24 -1.57 1.41 14.98
C HIS A 24 -0.97 2.82 14.89
N GLY A 25 -1.11 3.49 13.74
CA GLY A 25 -0.56 4.83 13.51
C GLY A 25 0.90 4.85 13.08
N ARG A 26 1.54 3.69 12.89
CA ARG A 26 2.91 3.59 12.40
C ARG A 26 2.95 3.93 10.92
N ILE A 27 3.94 4.74 10.53
CA ILE A 27 4.17 5.09 9.14
C ILE A 27 5.29 4.20 8.60
N GLU A 28 5.03 3.52 7.50
CA GLU A 28 5.94 2.54 6.92
C GLU A 28 6.04 2.74 5.41
N LYS A 29 7.25 2.57 4.88
CA LYS A 29 7.51 2.55 3.45
C LYS A 29 7.46 1.11 2.97
N ILE A 30 6.71 0.86 1.91
CA ILE A 30 6.47 -0.47 1.35
C ILE A 30 6.76 -0.48 -0.15
N GLY A 31 7.29 -1.60 -0.65
CA GLY A 31 7.54 -1.87 -2.06
C GLY A 31 6.75 -3.08 -2.57
N LEU A 32 6.96 -3.42 -3.83
CA LEU A 32 6.41 -4.65 -4.42
C LEU A 32 6.93 -5.89 -3.67
N GLY A 33 6.03 -6.82 -3.36
CA GLY A 33 6.35 -8.06 -2.67
C GLY A 33 6.35 -7.97 -1.14
N ASP A 34 6.37 -6.76 -0.57
CA ASP A 34 6.32 -6.56 0.88
C ASP A 34 5.02 -7.06 1.48
N LYS A 35 5.08 -7.47 2.74
CA LYS A 35 3.91 -7.89 3.50
C LYS A 35 3.41 -6.78 4.40
N VAL A 36 2.13 -6.46 4.27
CA VAL A 36 1.43 -5.54 5.16
C VAL A 36 0.35 -6.31 5.90
N GLY A 37 0.61 -6.64 7.17
CA GLY A 37 -0.19 -7.58 7.94
C GLY A 37 -0.25 -8.96 7.26
N ARG A 38 -1.43 -9.38 6.80
CA ARG A 38 -1.66 -10.66 6.11
C ARG A 38 -1.77 -10.52 4.58
N GLN A 39 -1.42 -9.36 4.05
CA GLN A 39 -1.50 -9.05 2.62
C GLN A 39 -0.10 -8.85 2.04
N GLN A 40 0.03 -9.10 0.74
CA GLN A 40 1.23 -8.80 -0.02
C GLN A 40 0.96 -7.65 -0.99
N VAL A 41 1.93 -6.75 -1.14
CA VAL A 41 1.88 -5.69 -2.15
C VAL A 41 2.14 -6.30 -3.52
N VAL A 42 1.17 -6.19 -4.42
CA VAL A 42 1.26 -6.77 -5.78
C VAL A 42 1.31 -5.72 -6.88
N ALA A 43 0.89 -4.48 -6.60
CA ALA A 43 1.09 -3.36 -7.52
C ALA A 43 1.13 -2.02 -6.77
N ILE A 44 1.91 -1.08 -7.31
CA ILE A 44 1.97 0.31 -6.86
C ILE A 44 1.84 1.19 -8.10
N ASN A 45 0.83 2.06 -8.10
CA ASN A 45 0.51 3.03 -9.15
C ASN A 45 0.36 4.42 -8.51
N PRO A 46 0.35 5.51 -9.28
CA PRO A 46 0.11 6.85 -8.74
C PRO A 46 -1.16 6.91 -7.86
N GLY A 47 -0.98 7.13 -6.56
CA GLY A 47 -2.07 7.23 -5.58
C GLY A 47 -2.85 5.94 -5.30
N LEU A 48 -2.33 4.78 -5.70
CA LEU A 48 -2.98 3.48 -5.56
C LEU A 48 -1.98 2.38 -5.24
N VAL A 49 -2.29 1.57 -4.22
CA VAL A 49 -1.61 0.32 -3.93
C VAL A 49 -2.61 -0.83 -4.05
N VAL A 50 -2.20 -1.92 -4.69
CA VAL A 50 -2.98 -3.16 -4.75
C VAL A 50 -2.34 -4.16 -3.81
N LEU A 51 -3.14 -4.64 -2.88
CA LEU A 51 -2.80 -5.66 -1.91
C LEU A 51 -3.47 -6.98 -2.30
N MET A 52 -2.82 -8.10 -2.05
CA MET A 52 -3.37 -9.44 -2.27
C MET A 52 -3.40 -10.23 -0.97
N ARG A 53 -4.50 -10.94 -0.73
CA ARG A 53 -4.62 -11.95 0.34
C ARG A 53 -5.46 -13.11 -0.15
N ASN A 54 -4.90 -14.32 -0.07
CA ASN A 54 -5.58 -15.57 -0.42
C ASN A 54 -6.27 -15.52 -1.81
N GLY A 55 -5.59 -14.92 -2.81
CA GLY A 55 -6.11 -14.77 -4.18
C GLY A 55 -7.11 -13.63 -4.39
N ALA A 56 -7.58 -12.97 -3.33
CA ALA A 56 -8.39 -11.75 -3.43
C ALA A 56 -7.50 -10.51 -3.45
N THR A 57 -7.87 -9.50 -4.23
CA THR A 57 -7.17 -8.21 -4.27
C THR A 57 -7.98 -7.12 -3.57
N GLU A 58 -7.28 -6.25 -2.84
CA GLU A 58 -7.83 -5.05 -2.20
C GLU A 58 -7.08 -3.82 -2.71
N ARG A 59 -7.82 -2.74 -2.97
CA ARG A 59 -7.25 -1.48 -3.47
C ARG A 59 -7.18 -0.49 -2.32
N LEU A 60 -5.96 -0.07 -1.97
CA LEU A 60 -5.72 1.03 -1.05
C LEU A 60 -5.49 2.30 -1.87
N THR A 61 -6.43 3.23 -1.79
CA THR A 61 -6.34 4.52 -2.49
C THR A 61 -6.03 5.62 -1.50
N MET A 62 -5.39 6.69 -1.97
CA MET A 62 -5.20 7.88 -1.14
C MET A 62 -6.58 8.44 -0.75
N PRO A 63 -6.78 8.81 0.52
CA PRO A 63 -8.01 9.45 0.95
C PRO A 63 -8.17 10.77 0.18
N ARG A 64 -9.38 11.01 -0.31
CA ARG A 64 -9.78 12.32 -0.80
C ARG A 64 -10.20 13.12 0.43
N GLY A 65 -9.66 14.33 0.58
CA GLY A 65 -10.03 15.26 1.64
C GLY A 65 -11.50 15.65 1.57
#